data_AF-A0A2A5AEZ7-F1
#
_entry.id   AF-A0A2A5AEZ7-F1
#
_cell.length_a   1.000
_cell.length_b   1.000
_cell.length_c   1.000
_cell.angle_alpha   90.00
_cell.angle_beta   90.00
_cell.angle_gamma   90.00
#
_symmetry.space_group_name_H-M   'P 1'
#
loop_
_entity.id
_entity.type
_entity.pdbx_description
1 polymer ?
#
loop_
_entity_poly.entity_id
_entity_poly.type
_entity_poly.pdbx_seq_one_letter_code
_entity_poly.pdbx_strand_id
1 'polypeptide(L)'
;MNLLKILGGDFVGKIIDKVAPDKISQEERMKLNQAFELQVMANESKVEEYRRDMIVADSKSEDSYVSRARPTLFYIFYFVIIFNYILVPLLQIFKGNHLLVPLQLPSELWNMFTAGYLGYSGFRTFDKHSKNKHCK
;
A
#
# COMPACT_ATOMS: atom_id res chain seq x y z
N MET A 1 18.20 -7.43 -7.84
CA MET A 1 18.36 -7.95 -9.22
C MET A 1 19.31 -9.15 -9.12
N ASN A 2 18.95 -10.31 -9.69
CA ASN A 2 19.81 -11.50 -9.93
C ASN A 2 19.59 -12.79 -9.11
N LEU A 3 18.79 -12.86 -8.04
CA LEU A 3 18.58 -14.16 -7.36
C LEU A 3 17.48 -15.04 -8.01
N LEU A 4 16.38 -14.43 -8.46
CA LEU A 4 15.27 -15.13 -9.13
C LEU A 4 15.61 -15.57 -10.57
N LYS A 5 16.45 -14.80 -11.29
CA LYS A 5 16.93 -15.16 -12.64
C LYS A 5 17.87 -16.37 -12.62
N ILE A 6 18.73 -16.47 -11.59
CA ILE A 6 19.67 -17.60 -11.44
C ILE A 6 18.91 -18.89 -11.08
N LEU A 7 17.95 -18.81 -10.14
CA LEU A 7 17.13 -19.96 -9.75
C LEU A 7 16.11 -20.38 -10.82
N GLY A 8 15.53 -19.43 -11.54
CA GLY A 8 14.59 -19.70 -12.64
C GLY A 8 15.27 -20.33 -13.85
N GLY A 9 16.49 -19.89 -14.20
CA GLY A 9 17.26 -20.44 -15.31
C GLY A 9 17.61 -21.92 -15.13
N ASP A 10 18.06 -22.31 -13.92
CA ASP A 10 18.40 -23.71 -13.61
C ASP A 10 17.17 -24.64 -13.56
N PHE A 11 16.02 -24.13 -13.12
CA PHE A 11 14.80 -24.92 -13.06
C PHE A 11 14.19 -25.15 -14.45
N VAL A 12 14.21 -24.12 -15.29
CA VAL A 12 13.77 -24.21 -16.70
C VAL A 12 14.69 -25.13 -17.50
N GLY A 13 16.01 -25.04 -17.31
CA GLY A 13 16.97 -25.94 -17.96
C GLY A 13 16.72 -27.42 -17.64
N LYS A 14 16.45 -27.75 -16.38
CA LYS A 14 16.15 -29.13 -15.93
C LYS A 14 14.82 -29.68 -16.46
N ILE A 15 13.82 -28.82 -16.68
CA ILE A 15 12.53 -29.24 -17.26
C ILE A 15 12.71 -29.53 -18.75
N ILE A 16 13.50 -28.73 -19.46
CA ILE A 16 13.76 -28.92 -20.88
C ILE A 16 14.60 -30.17 -21.15
N ASP A 17 15.62 -30.44 -20.33
CA ASP A 17 16.43 -31.66 -20.47
C ASP A 17 15.64 -32.95 -20.16
N LYS A 18 14.57 -32.86 -19.36
CA LYS A 18 13.71 -34.01 -19.05
C LYS A 18 12.62 -34.26 -20.09
N VAL A 19 12.20 -33.23 -20.82
CA VAL A 19 11.13 -33.30 -21.83
C VAL A 19 11.65 -33.55 -23.25
N ALA A 20 12.90 -33.18 -23.56
CA ALA A 20 13.50 -33.39 -24.89
C ALA A 20 14.95 -33.95 -24.81
N PRO A 21 15.13 -35.27 -24.60
CA PRO A 21 16.46 -35.85 -24.41
C PRO A 21 17.32 -35.87 -25.68
N ASP A 22 16.76 -35.93 -26.90
CA ASP A 22 17.58 -36.17 -28.10
C ASP A 22 17.10 -35.32 -29.30
N LYS A 23 18.04 -34.52 -29.87
CA LYS A 23 18.00 -33.87 -31.20
C LYS A 23 17.36 -32.48 -31.36
N ILE A 24 17.60 -31.55 -30.43
CA ILE A 24 17.24 -30.14 -30.64
C ILE A 24 18.51 -29.29 -30.64
N SER A 25 18.76 -28.60 -31.75
CA SER A 25 19.90 -27.68 -31.91
C SER A 25 19.93 -26.67 -30.75
N GLN A 26 21.11 -26.26 -30.29
CA GLN A 26 21.27 -25.20 -29.27
C GLN A 26 20.42 -23.95 -29.59
N GLU A 27 20.21 -23.68 -30.88
CA GLU A 27 19.39 -22.57 -31.37
C GLU A 27 17.89 -22.78 -31.12
N GLU A 28 17.38 -24.00 -31.24
CA GLU A 28 15.97 -24.31 -31.00
C GLU A 28 15.64 -24.33 -29.51
N ARG A 29 16.58 -24.76 -28.66
CA ARG A 29 16.47 -24.60 -27.19
C ARG A 29 16.42 -23.12 -26.80
N MET A 30 17.24 -22.29 -27.44
CA MET A 30 17.24 -20.84 -27.20
C MET A 30 15.95 -20.17 -27.66
N LYS A 31 15.40 -20.57 -28.81
CA LYS A 31 14.11 -20.09 -29.32
C LYS A 31 12.95 -20.51 -28.42
N LEU A 32 12.95 -21.75 -27.92
CA LEU A 32 11.94 -22.25 -27.00
C LEU A 32 11.99 -21.51 -25.65
N ASN A 33 13.19 -21.27 -25.13
CA ASN A 33 13.39 -20.46 -23.92
C ASN A 33 12.87 -19.03 -24.08
N GLN A 34 13.19 -18.36 -25.20
CA GLN A 34 12.67 -17.02 -25.48
C GLN A 34 11.15 -17.00 -25.63
N ALA A 35 10.57 -17.99 -26.32
CA ALA A 35 9.12 -18.11 -26.46
C ALA A 35 8.42 -18.33 -25.12
N PHE A 36 9.02 -19.14 -24.24
CA PHE A 36 8.52 -19.37 -22.89
C PHE A 36 8.64 -18.11 -22.01
N GLU A 37 9.78 -17.41 -22.06
CA GLU A 37 9.99 -16.16 -21.31
C GLU A 37 8.98 -15.08 -21.75
N LEU A 38 8.72 -14.96 -23.05
CA LEU A 38 7.69 -14.07 -23.60
C LEU A 38 6.27 -14.43 -23.14
N GLN A 39 5.93 -15.73 -23.07
CA GLN A 39 4.64 -16.17 -22.54
C GLN A 39 4.50 -15.91 -21.04
N VAL A 40 5.57 -16.10 -20.26
CA VAL A 40 5.58 -15.80 -18.83
C VAL A 40 5.38 -14.30 -18.61
N MET A 41 6.12 -13.44 -19.32
CA MET A 41 5.94 -11.98 -19.25
C MET A 41 4.51 -11.55 -19.63
N ALA A 42 3.93 -12.15 -20.68
CA ALA A 42 2.57 -11.84 -21.13
C ALA A 42 1.49 -12.33 -20.14
N ASN A 43 1.76 -13.39 -19.38
CA ASN A 43 0.87 -13.85 -18.33
C ASN A 43 0.98 -12.98 -17.07
N GLU A 44 2.19 -12.58 -16.68
CA GLU A 44 2.41 -11.65 -15.58
C GLU A 44 1.74 -10.29 -15.83
N SER A 45 1.82 -9.76 -17.06
CA SER A 45 1.17 -8.50 -17.41
C SER A 45 -0.36 -8.58 -17.31
N LYS A 46 -0.95 -9.71 -17.73
CA LYS A 46 -2.41 -9.93 -17.62
C LYS A 46 -2.84 -10.06 -16.17
N VAL A 47 -2.07 -10.77 -15.34
CA VAL A 47 -2.37 -10.90 -13.90
C VAL A 47 -2.32 -9.54 -13.20
N GLU A 48 -1.35 -8.69 -13.55
CA GLU A 48 -1.27 -7.32 -13.04
C GLU A 48 -2.43 -6.45 -13.54
N GLU A 49 -2.82 -6.57 -14.81
CA GLU A 49 -3.99 -5.87 -15.38
C GLU A 49 -5.29 -6.25 -14.65
N TYR A 50 -5.54 -7.54 -14.45
CA TYR A 50 -6.70 -8.02 -13.68
C TYR A 50 -6.70 -7.51 -12.23
N ARG A 51 -5.52 -7.45 -11.59
CA ARG A 51 -5.38 -6.88 -10.24
C ARG A 51 -5.69 -5.38 -10.23
N ARG A 52 -5.26 -4.65 -11.25
CA ARG A 52 -5.57 -3.21 -11.42
C ARG A 52 -7.06 -2.99 -11.63
N ASP A 53 -7.68 -3.77 -12.51
CA ASP A 53 -9.10 -3.66 -12.81
C ASP A 53 -9.97 -3.99 -11.60
N MET A 54 -9.59 -4.99 -10.81
CA MET A 54 -10.29 -5.32 -9.57
C MET A 54 -10.16 -4.19 -8.54
N ILE A 55 -9.00 -3.54 -8.43
CA ILE A 55 -8.80 -2.37 -7.55
C ILE A 55 -9.59 -1.16 -8.06
N VAL A 56 -9.62 -0.93 -9.38
CA VAL A 56 -10.37 0.17 -9.99
C VAL A 56 -11.87 -0.05 -9.80
N ALA A 57 -12.36 -1.27 -9.98
CA ALA A 57 -13.75 -1.64 -9.73
C ALA A 57 -14.12 -1.47 -8.24
N ASP A 58 -13.26 -1.90 -7.32
CA ASP A 58 -13.47 -1.74 -5.87
C ASP A 58 -13.43 -0.25 -5.45
N SER A 59 -12.53 0.54 -6.06
CA SER A 59 -12.43 1.99 -5.82
C SER A 59 -13.57 2.81 -6.45
N LYS A 60 -14.35 2.24 -7.37
CA LYS A 60 -15.58 2.83 -7.91
C LYS A 60 -16.80 2.57 -7.01
N SER A 61 -16.66 1.84 -5.90
CA SER A 61 -17.73 1.73 -4.91
C SER A 61 -18.12 3.14 -4.42
N GLU A 62 -19.41 3.45 -4.51
CA GLU A 62 -19.98 4.78 -4.22
C GLU A 62 -19.85 5.20 -2.74
N ASP A 63 -19.40 4.29 -1.87
CA ASP A 63 -19.35 4.55 -0.45
C ASP A 63 -18.12 5.39 -0.04
N SER A 64 -18.34 6.71 -0.02
CA SER A 64 -17.39 7.71 0.48
C SER A 64 -16.88 7.39 1.89
N TYR A 65 -17.69 6.68 2.70
CA TYR A 65 -17.31 6.30 4.07
C TYR A 65 -16.17 5.28 4.09
N VAL A 66 -16.13 4.34 3.15
CA VAL A 66 -15.08 3.31 3.07
C VAL A 66 -13.73 3.90 2.61
N SER A 67 -13.76 4.88 1.69
CA SER A 67 -12.56 5.63 1.28
C SER A 67 -12.01 6.50 2.43
N ARG A 68 -12.90 7.07 3.24
CA ARG A 68 -12.62 7.91 4.41
C ARG A 68 -12.46 7.13 5.71
N ALA A 69 -12.57 5.80 5.69
CA ALA A 69 -12.36 4.96 6.87
C ALA A 69 -10.92 5.07 7.40
N ARG A 70 -9.95 5.35 6.51
CA ARG A 70 -8.51 5.39 6.84
C ARG A 70 -8.10 6.56 7.75
N PRO A 71 -8.72 7.76 7.68
CA PRO A 71 -8.50 8.82 8.66
C PRO A 71 -9.47 8.86 9.84
N THR A 72 -10.37 7.87 10.02
CA THR A 72 -11.42 7.92 11.07
C THR A 72 -10.87 8.14 12.48
N LEU A 73 -9.74 7.53 12.80
CA LEU A 73 -9.03 7.73 14.06
C LEU A 73 -8.66 9.20 14.29
N PHE A 74 -8.21 9.92 13.24
CA PHE A 74 -7.85 11.33 13.36
C PHE A 74 -9.06 12.23 13.60
N TYR A 75 -10.23 11.89 13.07
CA TYR A 75 -11.45 12.67 13.33
C TYR A 75 -11.83 12.67 14.80
N ILE A 76 -11.60 11.56 15.52
CA ILE A 76 -11.84 11.48 16.97
C ILE A 76 -10.88 12.39 17.72
N PHE A 77 -9.58 12.36 17.39
CA PHE A 77 -8.59 13.26 18.00
C PHE A 77 -8.91 14.73 17.74
N TYR A 78 -9.26 15.09 16.50
CA TYR A 78 -9.65 16.46 16.17
C TYR A 78 -10.91 16.89 16.90
N PHE A 79 -11.90 16.01 17.02
CA PHE A 79 -13.11 16.30 17.78
C PHE A 79 -12.79 16.64 19.24
N VAL A 80 -11.95 15.83 19.89
CA VAL A 80 -11.52 16.05 21.28
C VAL A 80 -10.75 17.37 21.42
N ILE A 81 -9.83 17.66 20.49
CA ILE A 81 -9.04 18.90 20.50
C ILE A 81 -9.94 20.12 20.29
N ILE A 82 -10.82 20.10 19.29
CA ILE A 82 -11.74 21.21 19.00
C ILE A 82 -12.69 21.44 20.18
N PHE A 83 -13.25 20.36 20.73
CA PHE A 83 -14.16 20.47 21.85
C PHE A 83 -13.47 21.08 23.09
N ASN A 84 -12.27 20.62 23.41
CA ASN A 84 -11.55 21.06 24.60
C ASN A 84 -10.89 22.44 24.46
N TYR A 85 -10.22 22.72 23.34
CA TYR A 85 -9.42 23.94 23.16
C TYR A 85 -10.16 25.05 22.42
N ILE A 86 -11.31 24.77 21.80
CA ILE A 86 -12.09 25.79 21.09
C ILE A 86 -13.46 25.96 21.75
N LEU A 87 -14.26 24.90 21.88
CA LEU A 87 -15.63 25.04 22.39
C LEU A 87 -15.67 25.41 23.88
N VAL A 88 -14.88 24.76 24.73
CA VAL A 88 -14.82 25.08 26.17
C VAL A 88 -14.42 26.54 26.44
N PRO A 89 -13.29 27.07 25.92
CA PRO A 89 -12.93 28.47 26.16
C PRO A 89 -13.90 29.46 25.52
N LEU A 90 -14.48 29.12 24.35
CA LEU A 90 -15.51 29.96 23.73
C LEU A 90 -16.74 30.07 24.64
N LEU A 91 -17.20 28.96 25.24
CA LEU A 91 -18.31 28.95 26.18
C LEU A 91 -17.99 29.71 27.48
N GLN A 92 -16.74 29.68 27.95
CA GLN A 92 -16.33 30.50 29.10
C GLN A 92 -16.45 32.00 28.80
N ILE A 93 -16.00 32.44 27.61
CA ILE A 93 -16.09 33.84 27.19
C ILE A 93 -17.56 34.28 27.09
N PHE A 94 -18.42 33.46 26.49
CA PHE A 94 -19.82 33.83 26.28
C PHE A 94 -20.69 33.74 27.54
N LYS A 95 -20.46 32.76 28.42
CA LYS A 95 -21.29 32.55 29.63
C LYS A 95 -20.68 33.14 30.91
N GLY A 96 -19.48 33.70 30.84
CA GLY A 96 -18.76 34.25 32.01
C GLY A 96 -18.39 33.20 33.07
N ASN A 97 -18.69 31.93 32.85
CA ASN A 97 -18.45 30.83 33.80
C ASN A 97 -16.99 30.37 33.70
N HIS A 98 -16.19 30.77 34.69
CA HIS A 98 -14.80 30.33 34.89
C HIS A 98 -14.69 28.90 35.45
N LEU A 99 -15.83 28.22 35.67
CA LEU A 99 -15.88 26.85 36.20
C LEU A 99 -15.61 25.77 35.13
N LEU A 100 -15.68 26.11 33.85
CA LEU A 100 -15.42 25.17 32.76
C LEU A 100 -13.92 25.06 32.50
N VAL A 101 -13.14 24.51 33.42
CA VAL A 101 -11.69 24.34 33.20
C VAL A 101 -11.48 23.38 32.01
N PRO A 102 -10.70 23.77 30.98
CA PRO A 102 -10.37 22.84 29.90
C PRO A 102 -9.64 21.65 30.50
N LEU A 103 -10.12 20.42 30.21
CA LEU A 103 -9.43 19.20 30.64
C LEU A 103 -8.00 19.24 30.13
N GLN A 104 -7.03 19.19 31.03
CA GLN A 104 -5.63 19.06 30.66
C GLN A 104 -5.44 17.67 30.04
N LEU A 105 -5.24 17.63 28.72
CA LEU A 105 -4.95 16.37 28.05
C LEU A 105 -3.53 15.90 28.40
N PRO A 106 -3.36 14.61 28.75
CA PRO A 106 -2.05 14.06 29.08
C PRO A 106 -1.10 14.14 27.88
N SER A 107 0.19 14.33 28.14
CA SER A 107 1.24 14.42 27.10
C SER A 107 1.34 13.13 26.28
N GLU A 108 0.99 11.99 26.87
CA GLU A 108 0.92 10.69 26.20
C GLU A 108 -0.05 10.70 25.02
N LEU A 109 -1.16 11.43 25.10
CA LEU A 109 -2.14 11.51 24.01
C LEU A 109 -1.55 12.24 22.80
N TRP A 110 -0.74 13.28 23.02
CA TRP A 110 -0.03 13.99 21.97
C TRP A 110 1.04 13.12 21.30
N ASN A 111 1.73 12.30 22.08
CA ASN A 111 2.70 11.33 21.56
C ASN A 111 2.01 10.26 20.69
N MET A 112 0.87 9.71 21.16
CA MET A 112 0.08 8.75 20.37
C MET A 112 -0.45 9.37 19.07
N PHE A 113 -0.96 10.60 19.12
CA PHE A 113 -1.42 11.32 17.94
C PHE A 113 -0.28 11.53 16.93
N THR A 114 0.87 11.99 17.40
CA THR A 114 2.05 12.26 16.56
C THR A 114 2.61 10.98 15.94
N ALA A 115 2.74 9.91 16.74
CA ALA A 115 3.18 8.61 16.27
C ALA A 115 2.21 8.02 15.23
N GLY A 116 0.89 8.13 15.46
CA GLY A 116 -0.14 7.69 14.52
C GLY A 116 -0.11 8.49 13.21
N TYR A 117 0.02 9.83 13.29
CA TYR A 117 0.09 10.71 12.11
C TYR A 117 1.33 10.45 11.27
N LEU A 118 2.49 10.36 11.92
CA LEU A 118 3.75 10.10 11.24
C LEU A 118 3.80 8.67 10.69
N GLY A 119 3.28 7.69 11.43
CA GLY A 119 3.14 6.32 10.97
C GLY A 119 2.31 6.23 9.69
N TYR A 120 1.09 6.77 9.70
CA TYR A 120 0.20 6.71 8.53
C TYR A 120 0.79 7.42 7.30
N SER A 121 1.28 8.65 7.46
CA SER A 121 1.89 9.41 6.36
C SER A 121 3.19 8.78 5.85
N GLY A 122 4.00 8.22 6.75
CA GLY A 122 5.20 7.44 6.44
C GLY A 122 4.89 6.19 5.62
N PHE A 123 3.94 5.36 6.07
CA PHE A 123 3.52 4.16 5.33
C PHE A 123 2.97 4.49 3.93
N ARG A 124 2.20 5.58 3.80
CA ARG A 124 1.71 6.06 2.49
C ARG A 124 2.84 6.49 1.56
N THR A 125 3.85 7.16 2.11
CA THR A 125 5.01 7.62 1.35
C THR A 125 5.87 6.44 0.92
N PHE A 126 6.06 5.45 1.80
CA PHE A 126 6.78 4.22 1.50
C PHE A 126 6.11 3.38 0.42
N ASP A 127 4.78 3.19 0.47
CA ASP A 127 4.01 2.47 -0.55
C ASP A 127 4.17 3.11 -1.94
N LYS A 128 4.10 4.44 -2.02
CA LYS A 128 4.31 5.17 -3.29
C LYS A 128 5.74 5.00 -3.82
N HIS A 129 6.74 5.07 -2.94
CA HIS A 129 8.14 4.89 -3.33
C HIS A 129 8.44 3.44 -3.75
N SER A 130 7.81 2.44 -3.13
CA SER A 130 7.95 1.03 -3.52
C SER A 130 7.37 0.78 -4.91
N LYS A 131 6.14 1.26 -5.18
CA LYS A 131 5.50 1.13 -6.50
C LYS A 131 6.28 1.79 -7.64
N ASN A 132 6.88 2.96 -7.40
CA ASN A 132 7.71 3.65 -8.40
C ASN A 132 9.02 2.91 -8.73
N LYS A 133 9.56 2.08 -7.83
CA LYS A 133 10.80 1.32 -8.06
C LYS A 133 10.60 0.04 -8.88
N HIS A 134 9.37 -0.46 -9.02
CA HIS A 134 9.05 -1.62 -9.86
C HIS A 134 8.60 -1.24 -11.27
N CYS A 135 8.33 0.05 -11.52
CA CYS A 135 7.90 0.56 -12.83
C CYS A 135 9.05 1.21 -13.63
N LYS A 136 10.30 1.04 -13.19
CA LYS A 136 11.53 1.38 -13.90
C LYS A 136 12.32 0.10 -14.14
#